data_AF-A0A6V7JCP2-F1
#
_entry.id   AF-A0A6V7JCP2-F1
#
_cell.length_a   1.000
_cell.length_b   1.000
_cell.length_c   1.000
_cell.angle_alpha   90.00
_cell.angle_beta   90.00
_cell.angle_gamma   90.00
#
_symmetry.space_group_name_H-M   'P 1'
#
loop_
_entity.id
_entity.type
_entity.pdbx_description
1 polymer ?
#
loop_
_entity_poly.entity_id
_entity_poly.type
_entity_poly.pdbx_seq_one_letter_code
_entity_poly.pdbx_strand_id
1 'polypeptide(L)'
;MKAQGRGTILDVGVYTIQLAQFIFNGDKPISIKASGFLNDGGVDQSVSAILLYSHNRTATMITNFDVRLPNEGIIVGTKGIIKIPEFWHPTRIELPTGVIEDPLPEAPHKFNFYNSAGLRFEAMEVRTCLQT
;
A
#
# COMPACT_ATOMS: atom_id res chain seq x y z
N MET A 1 18.65 -14.38 -4.32
CA MET A 1 17.32 -13.79 -4.10
C MET A 1 16.78 -14.07 -2.71
N LYS A 2 16.59 -15.34 -2.29
CA LYS A 2 16.20 -15.68 -0.89
C LYS A 2 17.04 -15.01 0.19
N ALA A 3 18.37 -15.02 0.06
CA ALA A 3 19.28 -14.45 1.05
C ALA A 3 19.16 -12.91 1.22
N GLN A 4 18.50 -12.21 0.30
CA GLN A 4 18.27 -10.77 0.39
C GLN A 4 16.88 -10.42 0.96
N GLY A 5 16.05 -11.41 1.32
CA GLY A 5 14.68 -11.17 1.79
C GLY A 5 13.78 -10.52 0.73
N ARG A 6 14.06 -10.77 -0.56
CA ARG A 6 13.30 -10.18 -1.67
C ARG A 6 12.12 -11.07 -2.04
N GLY A 7 10.98 -10.47 -2.34
CA GLY A 7 9.74 -11.17 -2.66
C GLY A 7 8.60 -10.17 -2.78
N THR A 8 7.53 -10.51 -3.50
CA THR A 8 6.43 -9.57 -3.75
C THR A 8 5.77 -9.07 -2.46
N ILE A 9 5.70 -9.89 -1.42
CA ILE A 9 5.20 -9.49 -0.09
C ILE A 9 6.07 -8.39 0.52
N LEU A 10 7.39 -8.54 0.50
CA LEU A 10 8.30 -7.57 1.15
C LEU A 10 8.55 -6.33 0.30
N ASP A 11 8.59 -6.47 -1.03
CA ASP A 11 8.87 -5.35 -1.94
C ASP A 11 7.62 -4.46 -2.15
N VAL A 12 6.41 -5.05 -2.23
CA VAL A 12 5.17 -4.29 -2.50
C VAL A 12 4.00 -4.62 -1.58
N GLY A 13 3.95 -5.84 -1.02
CA GLY A 13 2.89 -6.27 -0.11
C GLY A 13 2.85 -5.47 1.19
N VAL A 14 3.99 -4.96 1.67
CA VAL A 14 4.08 -4.06 2.82
C VAL A 14 3.17 -2.84 2.68
N TYR A 15 3.01 -2.30 1.47
CA TYR A 15 2.10 -1.17 1.23
C TYR A 15 0.63 -1.58 1.34
N THR A 16 0.27 -2.79 0.88
CA THR A 16 -1.12 -3.28 1.00
C THR A 16 -1.48 -3.54 2.45
N ILE A 17 -0.55 -4.11 3.22
CA ILE A 17 -0.72 -4.39 4.65
C ILE A 17 -0.81 -3.08 5.43
N GLN A 18 0.08 -2.11 5.19
CA GLN A 18 0.01 -0.83 5.91
C GLN A 18 -1.31 -0.11 5.66
N LEU A 19 -1.84 -0.14 4.43
CA LEU A 19 -3.10 0.55 4.12
C LEU A 19 -4.26 -0.08 4.91
N ALA A 20 -4.33 -1.41 4.97
CA ALA A 20 -5.32 -2.11 5.80
C ALA A 20 -5.17 -1.75 7.29
N GLN A 21 -3.94 -1.72 7.79
CA GLN A 21 -3.66 -1.34 9.18
C GLN A 21 -4.05 0.11 9.47
N PHE A 22 -3.78 1.04 8.56
CA PHE A 22 -4.16 2.45 8.70
C PHE A 22 -5.68 2.60 8.74
N ILE A 23 -6.39 2.02 7.77
CA ILE A 23 -7.86 2.13 7.66
C ILE A 23 -8.57 1.47 8.84
N PHE A 24 -8.05 0.34 9.34
CA PHE A 24 -8.62 -0.32 10.52
C PHE A 24 -7.98 0.12 11.84
N ASN A 25 -7.25 1.24 11.84
CA ASN A 25 -6.70 1.89 13.03
C ASN A 25 -5.88 0.94 13.92
N GLY A 26 -5.02 0.15 13.29
CA GLY A 26 -4.13 -0.79 13.97
C GLY A 26 -4.81 -2.03 14.55
N ASP A 27 -6.10 -2.26 14.27
CA ASP A 27 -6.77 -3.51 14.63
C ASP A 27 -5.99 -4.72 14.08
N LYS A 28 -6.04 -5.85 14.79
CA LYS A 28 -5.33 -7.07 14.38
C LYS A 28 -6.29 -7.98 13.60
N PRO A 29 -5.85 -8.59 12.48
CA PRO A 29 -6.68 -9.57 11.80
C PRO A 29 -6.91 -10.79 12.72
N ILE A 30 -8.16 -11.25 12.77
CA ILE A 30 -8.61 -12.46 13.46
C ILE A 30 -8.14 -13.71 12.70
N SER A 31 -8.11 -13.64 11.37
CA SER A 31 -7.57 -14.72 10.55
C SER A 31 -7.02 -14.20 9.23
N ILE A 32 -6.06 -14.93 8.68
CA ILE A 32 -5.44 -14.64 7.39
C ILE A 32 -5.48 -15.92 6.55
N LYS A 33 -6.00 -15.82 5.33
CA LYS A 33 -5.92 -16.88 4.31
C LYS A 33 -5.14 -16.35 3.13
N ALA A 34 -4.07 -17.03 2.73
CA ALA A 34 -3.21 -16.61 1.64
C ALA A 34 -2.91 -17.78 0.70
N SER A 35 -2.74 -17.47 -0.58
CA SER A 35 -2.28 -18.40 -1.62
C SER A 35 -1.41 -17.64 -2.61
N GLY A 36 -0.49 -18.34 -3.26
CA GLY A 36 0.48 -17.72 -4.15
C GLY A 36 1.42 -18.72 -4.78
N PHE A 37 2.36 -18.18 -5.55
CA PHE A 37 3.36 -18.94 -6.28
C PHE A 37 4.75 -18.41 -5.96
N LEU A 38 5.72 -19.32 -5.89
CA LEU A 38 7.13 -18.99 -5.80
C LEU A 38 7.75 -19.02 -7.21
N ASN A 39 8.79 -18.24 -7.43
CA ASN A 39 9.64 -18.40 -8.61
C ASN A 39 10.72 -19.48 -8.40
N ASP A 40 11.54 -19.74 -9.43
CA ASP A 40 12.63 -20.71 -9.39
C ASP A 40 13.69 -20.42 -8.31
N GLY A 41 13.80 -19.15 -7.89
CA GLY A 41 14.63 -18.73 -6.77
C GLY A 41 14.01 -19.02 -5.39
N GLY A 42 12.78 -19.54 -5.37
CA GLY A 42 11.98 -19.87 -4.21
C GLY A 42 11.51 -18.66 -3.39
N VAL A 43 11.52 -17.47 -3.96
CA VAL A 43 10.88 -16.29 -3.37
C VAL A 43 9.48 -16.12 -3.94
N ASP A 44 8.58 -15.51 -3.19
CA ASP A 44 7.21 -15.28 -3.64
C ASP A 44 7.17 -14.34 -4.84
N GLN A 45 6.53 -14.82 -5.90
CA GLN A 45 6.37 -14.13 -7.19
C GLN A 45 4.99 -13.45 -7.28
N SER A 46 3.98 -14.09 -6.69
CA SER A 46 2.61 -13.57 -6.63
C SER A 46 1.89 -14.10 -5.40
N VAL A 47 1.10 -13.25 -4.75
CA VAL A 47 0.33 -13.61 -3.56
C VAL A 47 -1.03 -12.94 -3.61
N SER A 48 -2.07 -13.70 -3.23
CA SER A 48 -3.40 -13.20 -2.92
C SER A 48 -3.73 -13.58 -1.49
N ALA A 49 -4.16 -12.62 -0.67
CA ALA A 49 -4.55 -12.88 0.70
C ALA A 49 -5.83 -12.14 1.12
N ILE A 50 -6.59 -12.78 2.00
CA ILE A 50 -7.78 -12.23 2.66
C ILE A 50 -7.50 -12.17 4.16
N LEU A 51 -7.64 -10.98 4.72
CA LEU A 51 -7.49 -10.70 6.14
C LEU A 51 -8.88 -10.40 6.71
N LEU A 52 -9.31 -11.18 7.70
CA LEU A 52 -10.55 -10.96 8.43
C LEU A 52 -10.25 -10.16 9.69
N TYR A 53 -10.95 -9.05 9.90
CA TYR A 53 -10.82 -8.18 11.08
C TYR A 53 -12.06 -8.26 11.95
N SER A 54 -11.98 -7.68 13.15
CA SER A 54 -13.15 -7.52 14.02
C SER A 54 -14.25 -6.70 13.35
N HIS A 55 -15.48 -6.84 13.84
CA HIS A 55 -16.66 -6.13 13.33
C HIS A 55 -16.99 -6.46 11.87
N ASN A 56 -16.75 -7.72 11.44
CA ASN A 56 -17.09 -8.22 10.10
C ASN A 56 -16.46 -7.43 8.94
N ARG A 57 -15.29 -6.84 9.18
CA ARG A 57 -14.51 -6.12 8.16
C ARG A 57 -13.49 -7.06 7.53
N THR A 58 -13.20 -6.86 6.25
CA THR A 58 -12.19 -7.64 5.53
C THR A 58 -11.28 -6.73 4.72
N ALA A 59 -10.04 -7.16 4.52
CA ALA A 59 -9.14 -6.61 3.52
C ALA A 59 -8.71 -7.74 2.57
N THR A 60 -8.62 -7.43 1.29
CA THR A 60 -8.04 -8.32 0.27
C THR A 60 -6.83 -7.64 -0.33
N MET A 61 -5.73 -8.39 -0.43
CA MET A 61 -4.48 -7.91 -1.01
C MET A 61 -4.03 -8.85 -2.11
N ILE A 62 -3.51 -8.27 -3.19
CA ILE A 62 -2.95 -8.98 -4.33
C ILE A 62 -1.63 -8.31 -4.67
N THR A 63 -0.58 -9.10 -4.80
CA THR A 63 0.74 -8.66 -5.23
C THR A 63 1.27 -9.59 -6.32
N ASN A 64 1.97 -9.04 -7.30
CA ASN A 64 2.47 -9.82 -8.43
C ASN A 64 3.66 -9.11 -9.09
N PHE A 65 4.67 -9.86 -9.49
CA PHE A 65 5.84 -9.35 -10.23
C PHE A 65 5.79 -9.60 -11.74
N ASP A 66 4.97 -10.53 -12.22
CA ASP A 66 4.87 -10.89 -13.64
C ASP A 66 3.82 -10.07 -14.40
N VAL A 67 2.78 -9.60 -13.70
CA VAL A 67 1.70 -8.84 -14.32
C VAL A 67 1.52 -7.46 -13.70
N ARG A 68 1.13 -6.50 -14.55
CA ARG A 68 0.76 -5.16 -14.11
C ARG A 68 -0.63 -5.20 -13.48
N LEU A 69 -0.69 -4.97 -12.18
CA LEU A 69 -1.95 -4.77 -11.46
C LEU A 69 -2.47 -3.33 -11.63
N PRO A 70 -3.75 -3.06 -11.34
CA PRO A 70 -4.29 -1.70 -11.33
C PRO A 70 -3.60 -0.77 -10.33
N ASN A 71 -2.93 -1.33 -9.31
CA ASN A 71 -2.11 -0.58 -8.37
C ASN A 71 -2.91 0.46 -7.57
N GLU A 72 -4.12 0.09 -7.15
CA GLU A 72 -5.06 0.96 -6.46
C GLU A 72 -5.46 0.41 -5.08
N GLY A 73 -5.70 1.33 -4.15
CA GLY A 73 -6.32 1.06 -2.86
C GLY A 73 -7.80 1.41 -2.94
N ILE A 74 -8.68 0.48 -2.58
CA ILE A 74 -10.13 0.71 -2.58
C ILE A 74 -10.66 0.48 -1.17
N ILE A 75 -11.34 1.49 -0.63
CA ILE A 75 -12.03 1.42 0.65
C ILE A 75 -13.52 1.47 0.38
N VAL A 76 -14.23 0.41 0.74
CA VAL A 76 -15.68 0.28 0.55
C VAL A 76 -16.38 0.37 1.90
N GLY A 77 -17.31 1.32 2.00
CA GLY A 77 -18.17 1.48 3.18
C GLY A 77 -19.64 1.60 2.78
N THR A 78 -20.51 1.68 3.79
CA THR A 78 -21.97 1.79 3.58
C THR A 78 -22.42 3.09 2.91
N LYS A 79 -21.55 4.12 2.90
CA LYS A 79 -21.83 5.45 2.34
C LYS A 79 -21.13 5.72 1.00
N GLY A 80 -20.40 4.75 0.47
CA GLY A 80 -19.70 4.89 -0.80
C GLY A 80 -18.32 4.26 -0.81
N ILE A 81 -17.57 4.59 -1.86
CA ILE A 81 -16.26 4.02 -2.16
C ILE A 81 -15.24 5.14 -2.25
N ILE A 82 -14.09 4.94 -1.61
CA ILE A 82 -12.89 5.76 -1.80
C ILE A 82 -11.92 4.94 -2.66
N LYS A 83 -11.39 5.54 -3.73
CA LYS A 83 -10.39 4.93 -4.59
C LYS A 83 -9.13 5.78 -4.59
N ILE A 84 -7.99 5.13 -4.36
CA ILE A 84 -6.67 5.73 -4.28
C ILE A 84 -5.82 5.09 -5.39
N PRO A 85 -5.71 5.71 -6.57
CA PRO A 85 -4.76 5.27 -7.60
C PRO A 85 -3.32 5.36 -7.09
N GLU A 86 -2.46 4.42 -7.52
CA GLU A 86 -1.04 4.38 -7.15
C GLU A 86 -0.83 4.53 -5.63
N PHE A 87 -1.59 3.75 -4.87
CA PHE A 87 -1.89 4.01 -3.45
C PHE A 87 -0.68 4.06 -2.50
N TRP A 88 0.50 3.63 -2.93
CA TRP A 88 1.73 3.72 -2.13
C TRP A 88 2.50 5.03 -2.33
N HIS A 89 2.13 5.85 -3.32
CA HIS A 89 2.62 7.22 -3.51
C HIS A 89 1.55 8.15 -4.13
N PRO A 90 0.35 8.22 -3.55
CA PRO A 90 -0.79 8.86 -4.20
C PRO A 90 -0.63 10.37 -4.26
N THR A 91 -1.00 10.96 -5.39
CA THR A 91 -1.22 12.42 -5.58
C THR A 91 -2.68 12.73 -5.88
N ARG A 92 -3.54 11.72 -5.80
CA ARG A 92 -4.94 11.79 -6.21
C ARG A 92 -5.79 10.82 -5.40
N ILE A 93 -6.97 11.26 -4.99
CA ILE A 93 -7.96 10.42 -4.30
C ILE A 93 -9.34 10.68 -4.91
N GLU A 94 -10.06 9.62 -5.25
CA GLU A 94 -11.46 9.67 -5.66
C GLU A 94 -12.35 9.37 -4.46
N LEU A 95 -13.23 10.31 -4.14
CA LEU A 95 -14.22 10.22 -3.07
C LEU A 95 -15.63 10.15 -3.68
N PRO A 96 -16.65 9.70 -2.90
CA PRO A 96 -18.05 9.78 -3.34
C PRO A 96 -18.51 11.21 -3.66
N THR A 97 -17.84 12.21 -3.08
CA THR A 97 -18.18 13.63 -3.19
C THR A 97 -17.37 14.38 -4.25
N GLY A 98 -16.40 13.73 -4.90
CA GLY A 98 -15.52 14.38 -5.87
C GLY A 98 -14.09 13.85 -5.84
N VAL A 99 -13.19 14.53 -6.55
CA VAL A 99 -11.79 14.15 -6.67
C VAL A 99 -10.93 15.17 -5.95
N ILE A 100 -9.96 14.69 -5.18
CA ILE A 100 -8.88 15.50 -4.59
C ILE A 100 -7.61 15.21 -5.40
N GLU A 101 -6.98 16.28 -5.88
CA GLU A 101 -5.65 16.26 -6.48
C GLU A 101 -4.70 17.00 -5.53
N ASP A 102 -3.57 16.40 -5.21
CA ASP A 102 -2.53 16.98 -4.36
C ASP A 102 -1.15 16.75 -5.03
N PRO A 103 -0.75 17.64 -5.95
CA PRO A 103 0.48 17.47 -6.72
C PRO A 103 1.71 17.61 -5.83
N LEU A 104 2.73 16.80 -6.13
CA LEU A 104 3.99 16.88 -5.39
C LEU A 104 4.71 18.20 -5.64
N PRO A 105 5.39 18.74 -4.61
CA PRO A 105 6.20 19.93 -4.77
C PRO A 105 7.37 19.66 -5.72
N GLU A 106 7.77 20.69 -6.46
CA GLU A 106 8.93 20.60 -7.35
C GLU A 106 10.20 20.29 -6.56
N ALA A 107 11.05 19.45 -7.16
CA ALA A 107 12.36 19.11 -6.62
C ALA A 107 13.45 19.50 -7.63
N PRO A 108 14.60 20.01 -7.16
CA PRO A 108 15.68 20.46 -8.03
C PRO A 108 16.42 19.31 -8.73
N HIS A 109 16.16 18.06 -8.33
CA HIS A 109 16.87 16.89 -8.79
C HIS A 109 15.91 15.78 -9.25
N LYS A 110 16.41 14.94 -10.15
CA LYS A 110 15.71 13.72 -10.56
C LYS A 110 15.85 12.65 -9.48
N PHE A 111 14.77 11.91 -9.26
CA PHE A 111 14.76 10.76 -8.35
C PHE A 111 14.87 9.45 -9.13
N ASN A 112 15.37 8.41 -8.46
CA ASN A 112 15.43 7.06 -9.01
C ASN A 112 14.05 6.39 -9.10
N PHE A 113 13.13 6.75 -8.20
CA PHE A 113 11.78 6.20 -8.13
C PHE A 113 10.72 7.28 -8.29
N TYR A 114 9.61 6.92 -8.92
CA TYR A 114 8.47 7.83 -9.13
C TYR A 114 7.98 8.43 -7.81
N ASN A 115 7.55 9.68 -7.87
CA ASN A 115 6.95 10.41 -6.74
C ASN A 115 7.82 10.49 -5.47
N SER A 116 9.13 10.24 -5.57
CA SER A 116 10.04 10.29 -4.40
C SER A 116 10.19 11.68 -3.79
N ALA A 117 9.77 12.75 -4.48
CA ALA A 117 9.63 14.07 -3.86
C ALA A 117 8.71 14.02 -2.62
N GLY A 118 7.76 13.08 -2.57
CA GLY A 118 6.87 12.81 -1.43
C GLY A 118 7.57 12.27 -0.18
N LEU A 119 8.79 11.71 -0.28
CA LEU A 119 9.55 11.25 0.90
C LEU A 119 9.89 12.41 1.87
N ARG A 120 9.77 13.65 1.41
CA ARG A 120 9.85 14.82 2.30
C ARG A 120 8.81 14.80 3.42
N PHE A 121 7.63 14.20 3.21
CA PHE A 121 6.55 14.23 4.18
C PHE A 121 6.90 13.37 5.41
N GLU A 122 7.43 12.17 5.20
CA GLU A 122 7.95 11.33 6.29
C GLU A 122 9.17 11.96 6.97
N ALA A 123 10.07 12.61 6.21
CA ALA A 123 11.22 13.32 6.79
C ALA A 123 10.79 14.51 7.66
N MET A 124 9.75 15.25 7.25
CA MET A 124 9.14 16.31 8.04
C MET A 124 8.48 15.77 9.29
N GLU A 125 7.77 14.64 9.20
CA GLU A 125 7.14 14.00 10.35
C GLU A 125 8.17 13.54 11.39
N VAL A 126 9.28 12.90 10.95
CA VAL A 126 10.39 12.55 11.86
C VAL A 126 10.92 13.79 12.60
N ARG A 127 11.10 14.91 11.88
CA ARG A 127 11.53 16.17 12.52
C ARG A 127 10.51 16.65 13.55
N THR A 128 9.21 16.57 13.26
CA THR A 128 8.14 16.95 14.20
C THR A 128 8.18 16.08 15.46
N CYS A 129 8.27 14.76 15.32
CA CYS A 129 8.34 13.84 16.47
C CYS A 129 9.57 14.04 17.37
N LEU A 130 10.68 14.53 16.82
CA LEU A 130 11.89 14.82 17.60
C LEU A 130 11.83 16.18 18.34
N GLN A 131 10.84 17.02 18.01
CA GLN A 131 10.65 18.34 18.61
C GLN A 131 9.60 18.35 19.74
N THR A 132 8.91 17.23 19.93
CA THR A 132 7.98 16.98 21.06
C THR A 132 8.69 16.33 22.22
#